data_AF-A0ABD2W339-F1
#
_entry.id   AF-A0ABD2W339-F1
#
_cell.length_a   1.000
_cell.length_b   1.000
_cell.length_c   1.000
_cell.angle_alpha   90.00
_cell.angle_beta   90.00
_cell.angle_gamma   90.00
#
_symmetry.space_group_name_H-M   'P 1'
#
loop_
_entity.id
_entity.type
_entity.pdbx_description
1 polymer ?
#
loop_
_entity_poly.entity_id
_entity_poly.type
_entity_poly.pdbx_seq_one_letter_code
_entity_poly.pdbx_strand_id
1 'polypeptide(L)'
;MLCDTISRLCIDVIILCEQYKNLAPPNTWLADADGQAAIWVQGGIPVQEHPARVHPYFTWARIGGIFFFSVYAPTRLSGIEFSALLANITEGARGKRPLVIAGDFNA
;
A
#
# COMPACT_ATOMS: atom_id res chain seq x y z
N MET A 1 12.02 -9.87 13.43
CA MET A 1 12.32 -10.44 12.10
C MET A 1 12.10 -9.46 10.96
N LEU A 2 10.88 -8.94 10.71
CA LEU A 2 10.67 -7.96 9.62
C LEU A 2 11.40 -6.63 9.87
N CYS A 3 11.24 -6.02 11.05
CA CYS A 3 11.93 -4.78 11.40
C CYS A 3 13.46 -4.92 11.35
N ASP A 4 13.99 -6.07 11.79
CA ASP A 4 15.44 -6.35 11.75
C ASP A 4 15.95 -6.43 10.31
N THR A 5 15.21 -7.10 9.42
CA THR A 5 15.54 -7.17 7.99
C THR A 5 15.49 -5.80 7.33
N ILE A 6 14.46 -5.01 7.61
CA ILE A 6 14.31 -3.65 7.07
C ILE A 6 15.50 -2.77 7.47
N SER A 7 15.88 -2.81 8.75
CA SER A 7 17.04 -2.06 9.25
C SER A 7 18.35 -2.53 8.63
N ARG A 8 18.55 -3.84 8.50
CA ARG A 8 19.78 -4.42 7.93
C ARG A 8 19.95 -4.17 6.43
N LEU A 9 18.84 -4.15 5.69
CA LEU A 9 18.83 -3.95 4.24
C LEU A 9 18.62 -2.50 3.83
N CYS A 10 18.48 -1.58 4.80
CA CYS A 10 18.22 -0.17 4.56
C CYS A 10 17.01 0.06 3.63
N ILE A 11 15.88 -0.61 3.92
CA ILE A 11 14.67 -0.50 3.10
C ILE A 11 13.90 0.76 3.48
N ASP A 12 13.71 1.65 2.51
CA ASP A 12 13.03 2.94 2.70
C ASP A 12 11.50 2.86 2.65
N VAL A 13 10.97 2.04 1.73
CA VAL A 13 9.53 1.89 1.49
C VAL A 13 9.20 0.40 1.47
N ILE A 14 8.21 0.01 2.27
CA ILE A 14 7.74 -1.36 2.41
C ILE A 14 6.28 -1.42 1.98
N ILE A 15 5.97 -2.37 1.10
CA ILE A 15 4.61 -2.73 0.69
C ILE A 15 4.24 -4.01 1.42
N LEU A 16 3.10 -3.98 2.12
CA LEU A 16 2.65 -5.03 3.04
C LEU A 16 1.26 -5.51 2.68
N CYS A 17 1.03 -6.81 2.84
CA CYS A 17 -0.27 -7.46 2.76
C CYS A 17 -0.51 -8.26 4.05
N GLU A 18 -1.76 -8.36 4.46
CA GLU A 18 -2.22 -9.10 5.65
C GLU A 18 -1.43 -8.80 6.93
N GLN A 19 -1.13 -7.52 7.20
CA GLN A 19 -0.40 -7.17 8.41
C GLN A 19 -1.15 -7.62 9.68
N TYR A 20 -0.45 -8.31 10.57
CA TYR A 20 -1.04 -8.74 11.85
C TYR A 20 -1.36 -7.56 12.78
N LYS A 21 -0.54 -6.51 12.75
CA LYS A 21 -0.71 -5.26 13.52
C LYS A 21 -0.16 -4.08 12.73
N ASN A 22 -0.84 -2.94 12.80
CA ASN A 22 -0.29 -1.68 12.33
C ASN A 22 0.80 -1.20 13.32
N LEU A 23 1.97 -0.83 12.82
CA LEU A 23 3.02 -0.23 13.65
C LEU A 23 2.68 1.25 13.86
N ALA A 24 2.48 1.67 15.12
CA ALA A 24 2.31 3.09 15.46
C ALA A 24 3.69 3.71 15.75
N PRO A 25 4.15 4.66 14.91
CA PRO A 25 4.08 6.10 15.23
C PRO A 25 3.39 6.92 14.11
N PRO A 26 3.06 8.20 14.34
CA PRO A 26 2.22 8.95 13.41
C PRO A 26 3.00 9.27 12.13
N ASN A 27 2.37 9.03 10.98
CA ASN A 27 2.73 9.55 9.65
C ASN A 27 3.65 8.70 8.76
N THR A 28 4.05 7.51 9.17
CA THR A 28 4.83 6.60 8.31
C THR A 28 4.08 5.35 7.86
N TRP A 29 2.92 5.06 8.47
CA TRP A 29 2.10 3.89 8.16
C TRP A 29 0.80 4.31 7.47
N LEU A 30 0.59 3.86 6.25
CA LEU A 30 -0.59 4.14 5.45
C LEU A 30 -1.28 2.80 5.18
N ALA A 31 -2.46 2.59 5.74
CA ALA A 31 -3.24 1.39 5.54
C ALA A 31 -4.45 1.66 4.62
N ASP A 32 -4.94 0.60 4.00
CA ASP A 32 -6.26 0.57 3.38
C ASP A 32 -7.38 0.58 4.44
N ALA A 33 -8.63 0.59 4.00
CA ALA A 33 -9.78 0.65 4.91
C ALA A 33 -9.91 -0.62 5.78
N ASP A 34 -9.44 -1.77 5.28
CA ASP A 34 -9.59 -3.06 5.96
C ASP A 34 -8.36 -3.45 6.80
N GLY A 35 -7.28 -2.65 6.75
CA GLY A 35 -6.02 -2.96 7.42
C GLY A 35 -5.34 -4.23 6.88
N GLN A 36 -5.57 -4.56 5.61
CA GLN A 36 -5.01 -5.74 4.93
C GLN A 36 -3.98 -5.37 3.86
N ALA A 37 -3.91 -4.10 3.45
CA ALA A 37 -2.84 -3.59 2.59
C ALA A 37 -2.25 -2.34 3.23
N ALA A 38 -0.92 -2.25 3.29
CA ALA A 38 -0.25 -1.08 3.85
C ALA A 38 1.02 -0.71 3.10
N ILE A 39 1.37 0.57 3.24
CA ILE A 39 2.67 1.14 2.90
C ILE A 39 3.29 1.62 4.20
N TRP A 40 4.51 1.16 4.47
CA TRP A 40 5.32 1.67 5.58
C TRP A 40 6.55 2.38 5.02
N VAL A 41 6.76 3.61 5.48
CA VAL A 41 7.90 4.44 5.14
C VAL A 41 8.86 4.53 6.33
N GLN A 42 10.16 4.39 6.10
CA GLN A 42 11.15 4.64 7.15
C GLN A 42 11.09 6.09 7.66
N GLY A 43 11.46 6.27 8.93
CA GLY A 43 11.48 7.60 9.55
C GLY A 43 12.41 8.56 8.80
N GLY A 44 11.96 9.81 8.60
CA GLY A 44 12.74 10.85 7.94
C GLY A 44 12.47 11.02 6.45
N ILE A 45 11.72 10.10 5.81
CA ILE A 45 11.28 10.25 4.42
C ILE A 45 9.83 10.77 4.41
N PRO A 46 9.56 11.95 3.81
CA PRO A 46 8.22 12.51 3.83
C PRO A 46 7.28 11.79 2.86
N VAL A 47 6.08 11.49 3.35
CA VAL A 47 4.92 11.19 2.50
C VAL A 47 4.46 12.50 1.88
N GLN A 48 4.56 12.61 0.56
CA GLN A 48 4.26 13.83 -0.19
C GLN A 48 2.76 13.94 -0.52
N GLU A 49 2.12 12.81 -0.76
CA GLU A 49 0.71 12.70 -1.13
C GLU A 49 0.20 11.33 -0.68
N HIS A 50 -1.06 11.27 -0.30
CA HIS A 50 -1.75 10.04 0.08
C HIS A 50 -3.24 10.21 -0.28
N PRO A 51 -4.02 9.13 -0.37
CA PRO A 51 -5.44 9.24 -0.69
C PRO A 51 -6.18 10.11 0.33
N ALA A 52 -7.11 10.93 -0.19
CA ALA A 52 -8.02 11.73 0.64
C ALA A 52 -9.08 10.87 1.35
N ARG A 53 -9.35 9.67 0.83
CA ARG A 53 -10.27 8.68 1.41
C ARG A 53 -9.63 7.31 1.37
N VAL A 54 -9.75 6.54 2.45
CA VAL A 54 -9.32 5.15 2.46
C VAL A 54 -10.18 4.32 1.52
N HIS A 55 -9.56 3.40 0.78
CA HIS A 55 -10.24 2.42 -0.06
C HIS A 55 -10.05 1.03 0.56
N PRO A 56 -11.03 0.12 0.44
CA PRO A 56 -10.81 -1.28 0.80
C PRO A 56 -9.81 -1.91 -0.15
N TYR A 57 -9.05 -2.89 0.34
CA TYR A 57 -8.11 -3.75 -0.41
C TYR A 57 -6.87 -3.07 -0.98
N PHE A 58 -6.79 -1.74 -1.01
CA PHE A 58 -5.59 -1.05 -1.46
C PHE A 58 -5.42 0.33 -0.85
N THR A 59 -4.17 0.79 -0.82
CA THR A 59 -3.79 2.17 -0.49
C THR A 59 -2.64 2.63 -1.36
N TRP A 60 -2.36 3.93 -1.37
CA TRP A 60 -1.25 4.47 -2.14
C TRP A 60 -0.60 5.68 -1.47
N ALA A 61 0.63 5.96 -1.86
CA ALA A 61 1.39 7.10 -1.35
C ALA A 61 2.36 7.62 -2.41
N ARG A 62 2.58 8.93 -2.44
CA ARG A 62 3.68 9.54 -3.19
C ARG A 62 4.86 9.75 -2.27
N ILE A 63 5.97 9.09 -2.55
CA ILE A 63 7.19 9.12 -1.75
C ILE A 63 8.36 9.34 -2.71
N GLY A 64 9.20 10.36 -2.45
CA GLY A 64 10.34 10.66 -3.31
C GLY A 64 9.97 10.93 -4.79
N GLY A 65 8.75 11.42 -5.05
CA GLY A 65 8.25 11.64 -6.41
C GLY A 65 7.64 10.42 -7.10
N ILE A 66 7.69 9.23 -6.49
CA ILE A 66 7.16 7.97 -7.03
C ILE A 66 5.86 7.63 -6.32
N PHE A 67 4.85 7.16 -7.07
CA PHE A 67 3.60 6.67 -6.50
C PHE A 67 3.68 5.17 -6.22
N PHE A 68 3.56 4.78 -4.96
CA PHE A 68 3.52 3.39 -4.52
C PHE A 68 2.09 3.00 -4.22
N PHE A 69 1.67 1.84 -4.72
CA PHE A 69 0.39 1.21 -4.40
C PHE A 69 0.66 -0.11 -3.69
N SER A 70 -0.04 -0.31 -2.57
CA SER A 70 -0.11 -1.57 -1.86
C SER A 70 -1.49 -2.16 -2.07
N VAL A 71 -1.56 -3.40 -2.54
CA VAL A 71 -2.81 -4.10 -2.86
C VAL A 71 -2.85 -5.43 -2.13
N TYR A 72 -4.01 -5.77 -1.58
CA TYR A 72 -4.31 -7.12 -1.14
C TYR A 72 -5.71 -7.48 -1.62
N ALA A 73 -5.80 -8.40 -2.57
CA ALA A 73 -7.05 -8.99 -3.01
C ALA A 73 -7.26 -10.32 -2.25
N PRO A 74 -8.22 -10.40 -1.33
CA PRO A 74 -8.51 -11.65 -0.64
C PRO A 74 -8.94 -12.77 -1.60
N THR A 75 -8.52 -14.01 -1.34
CA THR A 75 -9.00 -15.22 -2.05
C THR A 75 -10.52 -15.41 -2.02
N ARG A 76 -11.20 -14.79 -1.05
CA ARG A 76 -12.67 -14.81 -0.90
C ARG A 76 -13.41 -13.87 -1.87
N LEU A 77 -12.72 -12.99 -2.59
CA LEU A 77 -13.38 -12.09 -3.53
C LEU A 77 -14.00 -12.87 -4.69
N SER A 78 -15.26 -12.57 -5.00
CA SER A 78 -15.86 -13.01 -6.25
C SER A 78 -15.18 -12.35 -7.45
N GLY A 79 -15.32 -12.93 -8.64
CA GLY A 79 -14.75 -12.34 -9.86
C GLY A 79 -15.26 -10.91 -10.16
N ILE A 80 -16.49 -10.59 -9.74
CA ILE A 80 -17.07 -9.24 -9.87
C ILE A 80 -16.36 -8.27 -8.91
N GLU A 81 -16.16 -8.66 -7.65
CA GLU A 81 -15.47 -7.83 -6.65
C GLU A 81 -14.00 -7.64 -7.00
N PHE A 82 -13.32 -8.68 -7.50
CA PHE A 82 -11.96 -8.60 -7.99
C PHE A 82 -11.84 -7.63 -9.18
N SER A 83 -12.77 -7.70 -10.14
CA SER A 83 -12.81 -6.78 -11.28
C SER A 83 -13.04 -5.33 -10.83
N ALA A 84 -13.92 -5.12 -9.84
CA ALA A 84 -14.16 -3.80 -9.25
C ALA A 84 -12.91 -3.26 -8.53
N LEU A 85 -12.16 -4.11 -7.83
CA LEU A 85 -10.86 -3.75 -7.24
C LEU A 85 -9.87 -3.27 -8.31
N LEU A 86 -9.71 -4.02 -9.41
CA LEU A 86 -8.82 -3.62 -10.51
C LEU A 86 -9.23 -2.28 -11.15
N ALA A 87 -10.54 -2.05 -11.32
CA ALA A 87 -11.06 -0.79 -11.83
C ALA A 87 -10.72 0.38 -10.88
N ASN A 88 -10.90 0.19 -9.58
CA ASN A 88 -10.59 1.20 -8.56
C ASN A 88 -9.09 1.52 -8.50
N ILE A 89 -8.21 0.51 -8.61
CA ILE A 89 -6.75 0.71 -8.68
C ILE A 89 -6.39 1.48 -9.95
N THR A 90 -6.97 1.10 -11.09
CA THR A 90 -6.72 1.76 -12.38
C THR A 90 -7.12 3.22 -12.34
N GLU A 91 -8.27 3.53 -11.76
CA GLU A 91 -8.72 4.91 -11.58
C GLU A 91 -7.81 5.67 -10.60
N GLY A 92 -7.45 5.04 -9.49
CA GLY A 92 -6.48 5.57 -8.54
C GLY A 92 -5.13 5.88 -9.18
N ALA A 93 -4.65 5.06 -10.13
CA ALA A 93 -3.37 5.20 -10.82
C ALA A 93 -3.40 6.17 -12.02
N ARG A 94 -4.58 6.66 -12.41
CA ARG A 94 -4.73 7.58 -13.54
C ARG A 94 -3.92 8.86 -13.30
N GLY A 95 -3.09 9.24 -14.28
CA GLY A 95 -2.25 10.45 -14.22
C GLY A 95 -1.06 10.39 -13.26
N LYS A 96 -0.91 9.33 -12.45
CA LYS A 96 0.21 9.19 -11.50
C LYS A 96 1.42 8.57 -12.17
N ARG A 97 2.53 9.29 -12.32
CA ARG A 97 3.78 8.74 -12.89
C ARG A 97 5.01 9.39 -12.23
N PRO A 98 6.13 8.66 -12.04
CA PRO A 98 6.26 7.19 -12.15
C PRO A 98 5.50 6.47 -11.03
N LEU A 99 5.13 5.20 -11.24
CA LEU A 99 4.38 4.43 -10.24
C LEU A 99 4.85 2.98 -10.12
N VAL A 100 4.66 2.41 -8.94
CA VAL A 100 4.87 1.00 -8.59
C VAL A 100 3.56 0.47 -7.99
N ILE A 101 3.06 -0.63 -8.53
CA ILE A 101 1.95 -1.39 -7.93
C ILE A 101 2.50 -2.75 -7.53
N ALA A 102 2.39 -3.07 -6.25
CA ALA A 102 2.74 -4.38 -5.74
C ALA A 102 1.74 -4.81 -4.67
N GLY A 103 1.68 -6.10 -4.42
CA GLY A 103 0.68 -6.68 -3.55
C GLY A 103 0.44 -8.14 -3.87
N ASP A 104 -0.48 -8.73 -3.14
CA ASP A 104 -0.98 -10.08 -3.39
C ASP A 104 -2.38 -10.00 -4.01
N PHE A 105 -2.52 -10.50 -5.24
CA PHE A 105 -3.77 -10.47 -5.99
C PHE A 105 -4.58 -11.76 -5.86
N ASN A 106 -4.01 -12.86 -5.34
CA ASN A 106 -4.69 -14.15 -5.19
C ASN A 106 -5.58 -14.56 -6.38
N ALA A 107 -5.09 -14.38 -7.62
CA ALA A 107 -5.84 -14.51 -8.86
C ALA A 107 -5.22 -15.52 -9.83
#